data_AF-A0A9W7E499-F1
#
_entry.id   AF-A0A9W7E499-F1
#
_cell.length_a   1.000
_cell.length_b   1.000
_cell.length_c   1.000
_cell.angle_alpha   90.00
_cell.angle_beta   90.00
_cell.angle_gamma   90.00
#
_symmetry.space_group_name_H-M   'P 1'
#
loop_
_entity.id
_entity.type
_entity.pdbx_description
1 polymer ?
#
loop_
_entity_poly.entity_id
_entity_poly.type
_entity_poly.pdbx_seq_one_letter_code
_entity_poly.pdbx_strand_id
1 'polypeptide(L)'
;MSQKTYDLRRVLESALILSLDTPKISPMHECYYLIPTPWLDAWSSFINSQSSVPPPRLNLSYFLNVDGHLKQGLSPIENYRAINSTQYHVFLYLYSTDSSPPQIRSSVDLYSPELSNKRIEEYVKSGSIRGRIEVNRLLIRVREGGGLGGAEKVEREVEEEEIASFIRT
;
A
#
# COMPACT_ATOMS: atom_id res chain seq x y z
N MET A 1 -16.94 -9.81 11.25
CA MET A 1 -16.09 -10.82 10.58
C MET A 1 -15.81 -11.94 11.59
N SER A 2 -15.78 -13.21 11.18
CA SER A 2 -15.46 -14.31 12.11
C SER A 2 -13.95 -14.35 12.43
N GLN A 3 -13.53 -14.97 13.54
CA GLN A 3 -12.12 -15.14 13.88
C GLN A 3 -11.35 -15.87 12.76
N LYS A 4 -11.94 -16.94 12.21
CA LYS A 4 -11.39 -17.68 11.06
C LYS A 4 -11.20 -16.79 9.84
N THR A 5 -12.10 -15.85 9.60
CA THR A 5 -11.98 -14.89 8.49
C THR A 5 -10.81 -13.91 8.71
N TYR A 6 -10.60 -13.45 9.95
CA TYR A 6 -9.46 -12.61 10.29
C TYR A 6 -8.14 -13.36 10.15
N ASP A 7 -8.06 -14.62 10.58
CA ASP A 7 -6.86 -15.44 10.45
C ASP A 7 -6.48 -15.65 8.98
N LEU A 8 -7.47 -15.97 8.13
CA LEU A 8 -7.25 -16.08 6.69
C LEU A 8 -6.78 -14.75 6.09
N ARG A 9 -7.42 -13.63 6.46
CA ARG A 9 -7.05 -12.30 5.99
C ARG A 9 -5.60 -11.96 6.35
N ARG A 10 -5.16 -12.22 7.58
CA ARG A 10 -3.77 -11.97 8.04
C ARG A 10 -2.75 -12.73 7.19
N VAL A 11 -3.00 -14.02 6.95
CA VAL A 11 -2.12 -14.86 6.14
C VAL A 11 -2.03 -14.34 4.70
N LEU A 12 -3.18 -14.00 4.09
CA LEU A 12 -3.22 -13.50 2.73
C LEU A 12 -2.58 -12.11 2.59
N GLU A 13 -2.81 -11.20 3.54
CA GLU A 13 -2.19 -9.88 3.54
C GLU A 13 -0.68 -9.96 3.71
N SER A 14 -0.19 -10.77 4.66
CA SER A 14 1.23 -10.98 4.87
C SER A 14 1.89 -11.53 3.60
N ALA A 15 1.30 -12.58 3.00
CA ALA A 15 1.81 -13.17 1.77
C ALA A 15 1.82 -12.19 0.59
N LEU A 16 0.78 -11.36 0.46
CA LEU A 16 0.69 -10.33 -0.59
C LEU A 16 1.77 -9.25 -0.42
N ILE A 17 1.93 -8.69 0.78
CA ILE A 17 2.93 -7.64 1.00
C ILE A 17 4.35 -8.16 0.78
N LEU A 18 4.63 -9.40 1.22
CA LEU A 18 5.92 -10.05 0.98
C LEU A 18 6.18 -10.34 -0.51
N SER A 19 5.17 -10.74 -1.28
CA SER A 19 5.35 -10.99 -2.72
C SER A 19 5.59 -9.72 -3.54
N LEU A 20 5.13 -8.58 -3.02
CA LEU A 20 5.36 -7.26 -3.59
C LEU A 20 6.69 -6.64 -3.15
N ASP A 21 7.40 -7.24 -2.19
CA ASP A 21 8.71 -6.75 -1.76
C ASP A 21 9.77 -7.15 -2.80
N THR A 22 10.28 -6.16 -3.51
CA THR A 22 11.24 -6.36 -4.60
C THR A 22 12.64 -5.98 -4.14
N PRO A 23 13.62 -6.91 -4.12
CA PRO A 23 14.98 -6.62 -3.66
C PRO A 23 15.78 -5.76 -4.66
N LYS A 24 15.29 -5.62 -5.90
CA LYS A 24 15.94 -4.83 -6.93
C LYS A 24 15.42 -3.41 -6.87
N ILE A 25 16.26 -2.51 -6.36
CA ILE A 25 16.09 -1.07 -6.50
C ILE A 25 16.51 -0.67 -7.91
N SER A 26 15.59 -0.14 -8.71
CA SER A 26 15.88 0.47 -10.01
C SER A 26 16.03 1.99 -9.85
N PRO A 27 17.26 2.53 -9.75
CA PRO A 27 17.49 3.95 -9.45
C PRO A 27 17.00 4.92 -10.53
N MET A 28 16.72 4.44 -11.75
CA MET A 28 16.18 5.27 -12.83
C MET A 28 14.66 5.34 -12.87
N HIS A 29 13.96 4.40 -12.23
CA HIS A 29 12.53 4.16 -12.48
C HIS A 29 11.69 3.91 -11.22
N GLU A 30 12.12 4.37 -10.05
CA GLU A 30 11.37 4.15 -8.81
C GLU A 30 11.11 5.44 -8.06
N CYS A 31 9.91 5.53 -7.50
CA CYS A 31 9.58 6.43 -6.41
C CYS A 31 9.23 5.60 -5.18
N TYR A 32 9.60 6.12 -4.02
CA TYR A 32 9.27 5.53 -2.74
C TYR A 32 8.13 6.28 -2.08
N TYR A 33 7.22 5.53 -1.49
CA TYR A 33 6.23 6.04 -0.56
C TYR A 33 6.76 5.83 0.85
N LEU A 34 6.66 6.86 1.67
CA LEU A 34 7.09 6.76 3.06
C LEU A 34 5.88 6.43 3.95
N ILE A 35 6.02 5.36 4.73
CA ILE A 35 5.02 4.93 5.72
C ILE A 35 5.59 5.08 7.13
N PRO A 36 4.82 5.63 8.09
CA PRO A 36 5.25 5.72 9.48
C PRO A 36 5.53 4.34 10.09
N THR A 37 6.69 4.20 10.74
CA THR A 37 7.06 2.97 11.47
C THR A 37 6.01 2.58 12.52
N PRO A 38 5.45 3.50 13.33
CA PRO A 38 4.42 3.13 14.31
C PRO A 38 3.16 2.48 13.70
N TRP A 39 2.80 2.87 12.48
CA TRP A 39 1.69 2.25 11.77
C TRP A 39 2.05 0.85 11.27
N LEU A 40 3.28 0.67 10.74
CA LEU A 40 3.80 -0.63 10.34
C LEU A 40 3.92 -1.59 11.52
N ASP A 41 4.29 -1.11 12.70
CA ASP A 41 4.35 -1.93 13.92
C ASP A 41 2.96 -2.45 14.32
N ALA A 42 1.94 -1.59 14.22
CA ALA A 42 0.55 -2.00 14.45
C ALA A 42 0.07 -3.01 13.41
N TRP A 43 0.39 -2.79 12.13
CA TRP A 43 0.08 -3.74 11.06
C TRP A 43 0.80 -5.08 11.26
N SER A 44 2.10 -5.06 11.56
CA SER A 44 2.92 -6.23 11.85
C SER A 44 2.36 -7.03 13.03
N SER A 45 1.97 -6.33 14.11
CA SER A 45 1.32 -6.97 15.27
C SER A 45 0.01 -7.66 14.89
N PHE A 46 -0.76 -7.04 13.99
CA PHE A 46 -2.01 -7.63 13.50
C PHE A 46 -1.77 -8.88 12.64
N ILE A 47 -0.86 -8.82 11.65
CA ILE A 47 -0.61 -9.97 10.76
C ILE A 47 0.07 -11.14 11.47
N ASN A 48 0.86 -10.87 12.52
CA ASN A 48 1.50 -11.89 13.34
C ASN A 48 0.61 -12.42 14.48
N SER A 49 -0.69 -12.10 14.47
CA SER A 49 -1.67 -12.49 15.49
C SER A 49 -1.30 -12.06 16.93
N GLN A 50 -0.44 -11.05 17.09
CA GLN A 50 -0.12 -10.43 18.38
C GLN A 50 -1.21 -9.44 18.81
N SER A 51 -2.01 -8.95 17.86
CA SER A 51 -3.20 -8.11 18.08
C SER A 51 -4.43 -8.68 17.36
N SER A 52 -5.57 -8.70 18.06
CA SER A 52 -6.89 -8.97 17.45
C SER A 52 -7.46 -7.77 16.69
N VAL A 53 -6.88 -6.58 16.91
CA VAL A 53 -7.34 -5.32 16.34
C VAL A 53 -6.53 -5.03 15.07
N PRO A 54 -7.17 -4.83 13.91
CA PRO A 54 -6.52 -4.34 12.70
C PRO A 54 -5.83 -3.00 12.94
N PRO A 55 -4.76 -2.65 12.21
CA PRO A 55 -4.16 -1.33 12.34
C PRO A 55 -5.20 -0.23 12.04
N PRO A 56 -5.04 0.95 12.65
CA PRO A 56 -5.89 2.10 12.34
C PRO A 56 -5.67 2.55 10.90
N ARG A 57 -6.37 3.62 10.49
CA ARG A 57 -6.11 4.27 9.21
C ARG A 57 -4.64 4.69 9.10
N LEU A 58 -4.10 4.64 7.89
CA LEU A 58 -2.73 5.08 7.63
C LEU A 58 -2.61 6.58 7.93
N ASN A 59 -1.87 6.89 8.99
CA ASN A 59 -1.72 8.25 9.52
C ASN A 59 -0.57 8.98 8.81
N LEU A 60 -0.85 9.62 7.68
CA LEU A 60 0.16 10.34 6.90
C LEU A 60 0.45 11.73 7.48
N SER A 61 -0.46 12.30 8.29
CA SER A 61 -0.19 13.52 9.07
C SER A 61 0.93 13.32 10.11
N TYR A 62 1.34 12.07 10.38
CA TYR A 62 2.52 11.77 11.18
C TYR A 62 3.77 12.55 10.73
N PHE A 63 3.93 12.77 9.42
CA PHE A 63 5.07 13.49 8.85
C PHE A 63 4.99 15.01 9.00
N LEU A 64 3.82 15.55 9.36
CA LEU A 64 3.52 16.98 9.29
C LEU A 64 3.43 17.60 10.69
N ASN A 65 3.98 18.80 10.85
CA ASN A 65 3.75 19.63 12.02
C ASN A 65 2.34 20.27 11.95
N VAL A 66 2.00 21.06 12.98
CA VAL A 66 0.70 21.75 13.07
C VAL A 66 0.45 22.74 11.93
N ASP A 67 1.52 23.26 11.32
CA ASP A 67 1.47 24.20 10.20
C ASP A 67 1.40 23.50 8.83
N GLY A 68 1.39 22.16 8.81
CA GLY A 68 1.37 21.36 7.58
C GLY A 68 2.73 21.17 6.90
N HIS A 69 3.82 21.60 7.53
CA HIS A 69 5.20 21.39 7.04
C HIS A 69 5.78 20.08 7.56
N LEU A 70 6.80 19.54 6.86
CA LEU A 70 7.51 18.35 7.33
C LEU A 70 8.15 18.57 8.70
N LYS A 71 7.90 17.65 9.63
CA LYS A 71 8.61 17.59 10.90
C LYS A 71 10.10 17.41 10.63
N GLN A 72 10.93 18.06 11.44
CA GLN A 72 12.38 17.95 11.39
C GLN A 72 12.88 16.78 12.25
N GLY A 73 14.02 16.21 11.89
CA GLY A 73 14.68 15.15 12.65
C GLY A 73 14.07 13.75 12.51
N LEU A 74 13.20 13.51 11.52
CA LEU A 74 12.68 12.18 11.23
C LEU A 74 13.72 11.36 10.44
N SER A 75 14.09 10.20 10.94
CA SER A 75 15.07 9.31 10.32
C SER A 75 14.40 8.07 9.68
N PRO A 76 14.95 7.55 8.56
CA PRO A 76 14.54 6.25 8.04
C PRO A 76 14.73 5.17 9.09
N ILE A 77 13.97 4.09 8.99
CA ILE A 77 13.97 2.94 9.90
C ILE A 77 13.33 3.25 11.26
N GLU A 78 13.74 4.32 11.93
CA GLU A 78 13.18 4.67 13.23
C GLU A 78 11.77 5.23 13.10
N ASN A 79 11.58 6.22 12.21
CA ASN A 79 10.32 6.93 12.12
C ASN A 79 9.48 6.52 10.91
N TYR A 80 10.12 6.02 9.85
CA TYR A 80 9.42 5.57 8.65
C TYR A 80 10.17 4.50 7.86
N ARG A 81 9.45 3.82 6.96
CA ARG A 81 10.02 2.96 5.92
C ARG A 81 9.63 3.48 4.55
N ALA A 82 10.55 3.34 3.60
CA ALA A 82 10.29 3.51 2.19
C ALA A 82 9.76 2.19 1.61
N ILE A 83 8.65 2.26 0.87
CA ILE A 83 8.03 1.12 0.19
C ILE A 83 7.71 1.49 -1.27
N ASN A 84 7.52 0.48 -2.11
CA ASN A 84 7.16 0.73 -3.50
C ASN A 84 5.70 1.19 -3.66
N SER A 85 5.39 1.72 -4.86
CA SER A 85 4.06 2.26 -5.19
C SER A 85 2.95 1.23 -5.01
N THR A 86 3.15 -0.03 -5.43
CA THR A 86 2.12 -1.05 -5.32
C THR A 86 1.82 -1.41 -3.86
N GLN A 87 2.83 -1.63 -3.03
CA GLN A 87 2.66 -1.89 -1.59
C GLN A 87 1.90 -0.76 -0.90
N TYR A 88 2.27 0.49 -1.20
CA TYR A 88 1.56 1.65 -0.65
C TYR A 88 0.08 1.64 -1.00
N HIS A 89 -0.26 1.40 -2.28
CA HIS A 89 -1.66 1.38 -2.69
C HIS A 89 -2.44 0.19 -2.12
N VAL A 90 -1.79 -0.97 -1.92
CA VAL A 90 -2.40 -2.08 -1.19
C VAL A 90 -2.78 -1.66 0.24
N PHE A 91 -1.86 -1.01 0.97
CA PHE A 91 -2.18 -0.49 2.31
C PHE A 91 -3.27 0.58 2.28
N LEU A 92 -3.21 1.51 1.33
CA LEU A 92 -4.23 2.54 1.13
C LEU A 92 -5.63 1.93 0.94
N TYR A 93 -5.78 0.94 0.09
CA TYR A 93 -7.10 0.34 -0.19
C TYR A 93 -7.60 -0.54 0.94
N LEU A 94 -6.71 -1.23 1.67
CA LEU A 94 -7.11 -2.07 2.81
C LEU A 94 -7.46 -1.26 4.06
N TYR A 95 -6.78 -0.13 4.29
CA TYR A 95 -6.83 0.58 5.58
C TYR A 95 -7.27 2.04 5.49
N SER A 96 -7.40 2.61 4.30
CA SER A 96 -7.63 4.05 4.07
C SER A 96 -6.55 4.95 4.70
N THR A 97 -6.64 6.25 4.48
CA THR A 97 -5.74 7.26 5.08
C THR A 97 -6.52 8.29 5.88
N ASP A 98 -5.78 9.13 6.61
CA ASP A 98 -6.27 10.34 7.28
C ASP A 98 -6.42 11.56 6.34
N SER A 99 -6.51 11.33 5.02
CA SER A 99 -6.60 12.36 3.97
C SER A 99 -5.37 13.26 3.82
N SER A 100 -4.30 13.04 4.59
CA SER A 100 -3.04 13.78 4.40
C SER A 100 -2.30 13.32 3.13
N PRO A 101 -1.54 14.21 2.47
CA PRO A 101 -0.85 13.86 1.23
C PRO A 101 0.25 12.80 1.47
N PRO A 102 0.40 11.83 0.55
CA PRO A 102 1.50 10.86 0.63
C PRO A 102 2.85 11.56 0.50
N GLN A 103 3.82 11.08 1.26
CA GLN A 103 5.20 11.51 1.13
C GLN A 103 5.90 10.62 0.10
N ILE A 104 6.05 11.14 -1.11
CA ILE A 104 6.65 10.44 -2.25
C ILE A 104 8.03 11.03 -2.52
N ARG A 105 9.06 10.18 -2.61
CA ARG A 105 10.47 10.58 -2.77
C ARG A 105 11.21 9.77 -3.82
N SER A 106 12.29 10.32 -4.35
CA SER A 106 13.21 9.61 -5.26
C SER A 106 14.19 8.68 -4.54
N SER A 107 14.36 8.87 -3.22
CA SER A 107 15.19 8.07 -2.36
C SER A 107 14.46 7.75 -1.06
N VAL A 108 15.11 6.96 -0.19
CA VAL A 108 14.58 6.65 1.14
C VAL A 108 14.62 7.83 2.11
N ASP A 109 15.18 8.97 1.73
CA ASP A 109 15.27 10.16 2.58
C ASP A 109 14.04 11.06 2.43
N LEU A 110 13.31 11.29 3.52
CA LEU A 110 12.15 12.19 3.58
C LEU A 110 12.48 13.63 3.18
N TYR A 111 13.70 14.08 3.43
CA TYR A 111 14.15 15.44 3.12
C TYR A 111 14.77 15.56 1.73
N SER A 112 14.81 14.47 0.96
CA SER A 112 15.20 14.52 -0.44
C SER A 112 14.23 15.38 -1.25
N PRO A 113 14.69 16.00 -2.36
CA PRO A 113 13.83 16.83 -3.20
C PRO A 113 12.56 16.10 -3.63
N GLU A 114 11.44 16.82 -3.63
CA GLU A 114 10.17 16.31 -4.13
C GLU A 114 10.29 15.94 -5.61
N LEU A 115 9.53 14.90 -6.00
CA LEU A 115 9.43 14.51 -7.39
C LEU A 115 8.58 15.53 -8.16
N SER A 116 8.88 15.72 -9.45
CA SER A 116 8.03 16.50 -10.33
C SER A 116 6.66 15.83 -10.51
N ASN A 117 5.59 16.61 -10.65
CA ASN A 117 4.22 16.11 -10.84
C ASN A 117 4.12 15.08 -11.98
N LYS A 118 4.82 15.32 -13.10
CA LYS A 118 4.86 14.39 -14.23
C LYS A 118 5.38 13.00 -13.83
N ARG A 119 6.46 12.94 -13.05
CA ARG A 119 6.99 11.66 -12.54
C ARG A 119 6.01 11.00 -11.59
N ILE A 120 5.41 11.79 -10.69
CA ILE A 120 4.42 11.28 -9.74
C ILE A 120 3.25 10.62 -10.48
N GLU A 121 2.68 11.27 -11.49
CA GLU A 121 1.55 10.73 -12.26
C GLU A 121 1.85 9.36 -12.91
N GLU A 122 3.02 9.22 -13.53
CA GLU A 122 3.45 7.98 -14.18
C GLU A 122 3.54 6.80 -13.17
N TYR A 123 4.09 7.04 -11.97
CA TYR A 123 4.28 5.99 -10.96
C TYR A 123 3.05 5.73 -10.07
N VAL A 124 2.27 6.77 -9.78
CA VAL A 124 1.02 6.63 -9.01
C VAL A 124 0.05 5.76 -9.80
N LYS A 125 -0.13 6.03 -11.10
CA LYS A 125 -1.14 5.33 -11.90
C LYS A 125 -0.90 3.82 -11.95
N SER A 126 0.32 3.40 -12.30
CA SER A 126 0.66 1.99 -12.42
C SER A 126 0.58 1.24 -11.08
N GLY A 127 1.13 1.82 -10.01
CA GLY A 127 1.06 1.22 -8.67
C GLY A 127 -0.34 1.17 -8.10
N SER A 128 -1.16 2.20 -8.34
CA SER A 128 -2.56 2.28 -7.95
C SER A 128 -3.40 1.20 -8.61
N ILE A 129 -3.31 1.06 -9.93
CA ILE A 129 -4.04 0.04 -10.69
C ILE A 129 -3.70 -1.36 -10.16
N ARG A 130 -2.40 -1.67 -10.07
CA ARG A 130 -1.94 -2.97 -9.59
C ARG A 130 -2.37 -3.23 -8.15
N GLY A 131 -2.22 -2.24 -7.26
CA GLY A 131 -2.64 -2.36 -5.86
C GLY A 131 -4.13 -2.65 -5.72
N ARG A 132 -4.97 -2.02 -6.56
CA ARG A 132 -6.42 -2.25 -6.59
C ARG A 132 -6.77 -3.68 -6.99
N ILE A 133 -6.11 -4.18 -8.04
CA ILE A 133 -6.27 -5.57 -8.52
C ILE A 133 -5.93 -6.57 -7.40
N GLU A 134 -4.76 -6.42 -6.79
CA GLU A 134 -4.29 -7.34 -5.75
C GLU A 134 -5.21 -7.34 -4.52
N VAL A 135 -5.67 -6.16 -4.09
CA VAL A 135 -6.61 -6.05 -2.96
C VAL A 135 -7.95 -6.69 -3.29
N ASN A 136 -8.48 -6.48 -4.49
CA ASN A 136 -9.72 -7.15 -4.91
C ASN A 136 -9.56 -8.67 -4.86
N ARG A 137 -8.48 -9.21 -5.47
CA ARG A 137 -8.17 -10.65 -5.42
C ARG A 137 -8.10 -11.17 -3.99
N LEU A 138 -7.43 -10.44 -3.09
CA LEU A 138 -7.35 -10.80 -1.68
C LEU A 138 -8.73 -10.84 -1.02
N LEU A 139 -9.54 -9.79 -1.19
CA LEU A 139 -10.86 -9.68 -0.55
C LEU A 139 -11.82 -10.78 -1.03
N ILE A 140 -11.74 -11.16 -2.30
CA ILE A 140 -12.51 -12.28 -2.87
C ILE A 140 -12.10 -13.59 -2.22
N ARG A 141 -10.79 -13.86 -2.11
CA ARG A 141 -10.29 -15.06 -1.43
C ARG A 141 -10.71 -15.11 0.04
N VAL A 142 -10.70 -13.97 0.74
CA VAL A 142 -11.19 -13.88 2.13
C VAL A 142 -12.69 -14.20 2.20
N ARG A 143 -13.50 -13.66 1.28
CA ARG A 143 -14.95 -13.89 1.22
C ARG A 143 -15.29 -15.35 0.91
N GLU A 144 -14.53 -15.99 0.04
CA GLU A 144 -14.74 -17.38 -0.39
C GLU A 144 -14.10 -18.41 0.53
N GLY A 145 -13.43 -17.98 1.61
CA GLY A 145 -12.80 -18.89 2.57
C GLY A 145 -11.55 -19.60 2.03
N GLY A 146 -10.88 -19.02 1.04
CA GLY A 146 -9.59 -19.50 0.51
C GLY A 146 -9.66 -20.41 -0.71
N GLY A 147 -10.85 -20.65 -1.30
CA GLY A 147 -11.00 -21.39 -2.55
C GLY A 147 -10.35 -20.68 -3.74
N LEU A 148 -9.79 -21.44 -4.69
CA LEU A 148 -9.10 -20.93 -5.88
C LEU A 148 -10.05 -20.36 -6.97
N GLY A 149 -11.35 -20.62 -6.87
CA GLY A 149 -12.30 -20.37 -7.97
C GLY A 149 -12.67 -18.90 -8.24
N GLY A 150 -12.60 -18.00 -7.25
CA GLY A 150 -13.01 -16.61 -7.44
C GLY A 150 -11.96 -15.69 -8.04
N ALA A 151 -10.67 -16.06 -7.98
CA ALA A 151 -9.58 -15.20 -8.45
C ALA A 151 -9.60 -15.03 -9.99
N GLU A 152 -9.82 -16.11 -10.75
CA GLU A 152 -9.84 -16.10 -12.23
C GLU A 152 -10.99 -15.27 -12.81
N LYS A 153 -12.12 -15.16 -12.10
CA LYS A 153 -13.27 -14.37 -12.58
C LYS A 153 -12.97 -12.87 -12.55
N VAL A 154 -12.19 -12.42 -11.56
CA VAL A 154 -11.90 -11.00 -11.34
C VAL A 154 -10.73 -10.51 -12.15
N GLU A 155 -9.79 -11.37 -12.52
CA GLU A 155 -8.80 -11.05 -13.55
C GLU A 155 -9.48 -10.66 -14.86
N ARG A 156 -10.49 -11.43 -15.29
CA ARG A 156 -11.30 -11.11 -16.48
C ARG A 156 -12.09 -9.82 -16.33
N GLU A 157 -12.77 -9.60 -15.21
CA GLU A 157 -13.59 -8.38 -15.02
C GLU A 157 -12.72 -7.11 -14.95
N VAL A 158 -11.53 -7.15 -14.35
CA VAL A 158 -10.64 -5.98 -14.32
C VAL A 158 -9.97 -5.75 -15.68
N GLU A 159 -9.55 -6.79 -16.40
CA GLU A 159 -9.06 -6.65 -17.78
C GLU A 159 -10.13 -6.03 -18.69
N GLU A 160 -11.39 -6.47 -18.58
CA GLU A 160 -12.50 -5.91 -19.35
C GLU A 160 -12.77 -4.43 -19.00
N GLU A 161 -12.70 -4.05 -17.72
CA GLU A 161 -12.87 -2.67 -17.28
C GLU A 161 -11.70 -1.76 -17.72
N GLU A 162 -10.47 -2.29 -17.73
CA GLU A 162 -9.29 -1.60 -18.24
C GLU A 162 -9.37 -1.37 -19.75
N ILE A 163 -9.70 -2.41 -20.52
CA ILE A 163 -9.94 -2.32 -21.96
C ILE A 163 -11.04 -1.30 -22.24
N ALA A 164 -12.14 -1.34 -21.48
CA ALA A 164 -13.25 -0.40 -21.62
C ALA A 164 -12.85 1.04 -21.27
N SER A 165 -11.96 1.25 -20.30
CA SER A 165 -11.44 2.57 -19.94
C SER A 165 -10.48 3.12 -21.01
N PHE A 166 -9.67 2.25 -21.61
CA PHE A 166 -8.70 2.60 -22.64
C PHE A 166 -9.38 2.98 -23.97
N ILE A 167 -10.50 2.33 -24.32
CA ILE A 167 -11.30 2.64 -25.53
C ILE A 167 -12.07 3.97 -25.40
N ARG A 168 -12.29 4.47 -24.17
CA ARG A 168 -13.05 5.72 -23.91
C ARG A 168 -12.18 6.98 -23.84
N THR A 169 -10.87 6.86 -24.06
CA THR A 169 -9.91 7.99 -24.05
C THR A 169 -9.42 8.27 -25.46
#